data_AF-A0A7C5Y030-F1
#
_entry.id   AF-A0A7C5Y030-F1
#
_cell.length_a   1.000
_cell.length_b   1.000
_cell.length_c   1.000
_cell.angle_alpha   90.00
_cell.angle_beta   90.00
_cell.angle_gamma   90.00
#
_symmetry.space_group_name_H-M   'P 1'
#
loop_
_entity.id
_entity.type
_entity.pdbx_description
1 polymer ?
#
loop_
_entity_poly.entity_id
_entity_poly.type
_entity_poly.pdbx_seq_one_letter_code
_entity_poly.pdbx_strand_id
1 'polypeptide(L)'
;MYIDGKEAEIFRRKCLEHGAKRIVLRKTSWCFTGYVEFDDKIYEIMFAKGSAHKYYYTKITYRSSEYLNCDYILYNPYGFFVFSQDLEDLAVKTVDKIKNILKNLSENIIEP
;
A
#
# COMPACT_ATOMS: atom_id res chain seq x y z
N MET A 1 5.36 -1.79 18.79
CA MET A 1 5.50 -0.36 18.43
C MET A 1 4.52 -0.09 17.31
N TYR A 2 3.60 0.84 17.49
CA TYR A 2 2.60 1.17 16.46
C TYR A 2 3.12 2.29 15.58
N ILE A 3 2.57 2.32 14.37
CA ILE A 3 2.85 3.38 13.40
C ILE A 3 2.07 4.64 13.77
N ASP A 4 2.71 5.80 13.64
CA ASP A 4 2.12 7.08 14.01
C ASP A 4 1.71 7.96 12.81
N GLY A 5 1.06 9.09 13.11
CA GLY A 5 0.56 10.00 12.07
C GLY A 5 1.66 10.74 11.31
N LYS A 6 2.84 10.96 11.90
CA LYS A 6 3.97 11.58 11.21
C LYS A 6 4.58 10.60 10.22
N GLU A 7 4.74 9.35 10.62
CA GLU A 7 5.18 8.26 9.74
C GLU A 7 4.18 8.08 8.56
N ALA A 8 2.87 8.11 8.83
CA ALA A 8 1.86 8.04 7.77
C ALA A 8 1.92 9.20 6.76
N GLU A 9 2.19 10.43 7.22
CA GLU A 9 2.32 11.57 6.32
C GLU A 9 3.59 11.52 5.46
N ILE A 10 4.71 11.04 6.02
CA ILE A 10 5.95 10.80 5.24
C ILE A 10 5.68 9.79 4.13
N PHE A 11 5.05 8.66 4.48
CA PHE A 11 4.67 7.63 3.51
C PHE A 11 3.78 8.21 2.40
N ARG A 12 2.73 8.95 2.78
CA ARG A 12 1.80 9.60 1.86
C ARG A 12 2.52 10.54 0.90
N ARG A 13 3.32 11.48 1.41
CA ARG A 13 4.06 12.43 0.59
C ARG A 13 4.95 11.70 -0.41
N LYS A 14 5.67 10.67 0.05
CA LYS A 14 6.61 9.94 -0.79
C LYS A 14 5.93 9.12 -1.89
N CYS A 15 4.76 8.53 -1.61
CA CYS A 15 3.97 7.88 -2.65
C CYS A 15 3.55 8.86 -3.75
N LEU A 16 3.13 10.08 -3.39
CA LEU A 16 2.74 11.12 -4.34
C LEU A 16 3.93 11.58 -5.19
N GLU A 17 5.09 11.82 -4.56
CA GLU A 17 6.34 12.14 -5.25
C GLU A 17 6.75 11.07 -6.27
N HIS A 18 6.39 9.81 -6.04
CA HIS A 18 6.77 8.67 -6.87
C HIS A 18 5.70 8.22 -7.89
N GLY A 19 4.65 9.02 -8.07
CA GLY A 19 3.69 8.88 -9.17
C GLY A 19 2.28 8.42 -8.78
N ALA A 20 1.97 8.23 -7.50
CA ALA A 20 0.57 8.05 -7.10
C ALA A 20 -0.22 9.33 -7.40
N LYS A 21 -1.37 9.22 -8.07
CA LYS A 21 -2.27 10.36 -8.35
C LYS A 21 -2.91 10.87 -7.06
N ARG A 22 -3.33 9.93 -6.21
CA ARG A 22 -3.97 10.20 -4.92
C ARG A 22 -3.64 9.13 -3.91
N ILE A 23 -3.54 9.52 -2.64
CA ILE A 23 -3.46 8.59 -1.52
C ILE A 23 -4.31 9.11 -0.36
N VAL A 24 -5.13 8.22 0.19
CA VAL A 24 -5.96 8.48 1.37
C VAL A 24 -5.58 7.45 2.42
N LEU A 25 -5.23 7.91 3.61
CA LEU A 25 -4.88 7.06 4.75
C LEU A 25 -5.75 7.43 5.94
N ARG A 26 -6.22 6.40 6.65
CA ARG A 26 -6.97 6.51 7.88
C ARG A 26 -6.34 5.61 8.93
N LYS A 27 -6.10 6.15 10.11
CA LYS A 27 -5.72 5.34 11.27
C LYS A 27 -6.93 4.51 11.71
N THR A 28 -6.75 3.20 11.87
CA THR A 28 -7.84 2.29 12.25
C THR A 28 -7.59 1.64 13.60
N SER A 29 -6.50 0.89 13.74
CA SER A 29 -6.07 0.34 15.02
C SER A 29 -4.56 0.47 15.18
N TRP A 30 -3.84 -0.59 14.88
CA TRP A 30 -2.38 -0.68 14.97
C TRP A 30 -1.67 -0.31 13.66
N CYS A 31 -2.45 -0.06 12.60
CA CYS A 31 -2.00 0.31 11.26
C CYS A 31 -2.76 1.54 10.71
N PHE A 32 -2.35 2.00 9.53
CA PHE A 32 -3.19 2.83 8.67
C PHE A 32 -3.72 1.99 7.51
N THR A 33 -4.97 2.23 7.13
CA THR A 33 -5.58 1.65 5.93
C THR A 33 -6.09 2.77 5.02
N GLY A 34 -6.34 2.45 3.76
CA GLY A 34 -6.96 3.37 2.83
C GLY A 34 -6.70 2.99 1.39
N TYR A 35 -6.51 3.97 0.53
CA TYR A 35 -6.41 3.74 -0.91
C TYR A 35 -5.26 4.52 -1.55
N VAL A 36 -4.65 3.90 -2.56
CA VAL A 36 -3.73 4.54 -3.50
C VAL A 36 -4.35 4.49 -4.88
N GLU A 37 -4.36 5.62 -5.56
CA GLU A 37 -4.78 5.74 -6.95
C GLU A 37 -3.55 5.89 -7.84
N PHE A 38 -3.42 5.00 -8.83
CA PHE A 38 -2.36 5.03 -9.82
C PHE A 38 -2.96 4.68 -11.17
N ASP A 39 -2.72 5.54 -12.17
CA ASP A 39 -3.22 5.34 -13.55
C ASP A 39 -4.72 5.00 -13.62
N ASP A 40 -5.54 5.79 -12.90
CA ASP A 40 -7.01 5.65 -12.81
C ASP A 40 -7.52 4.34 -12.20
N LYS A 41 -6.63 3.53 -11.62
CA LYS A 41 -6.97 2.36 -10.81
C LYS A 41 -6.76 2.64 -9.33
N ILE A 42 -7.65 2.11 -8.51
CA ILE A 42 -7.65 2.26 -7.06
C ILE A 42 -7.25 0.94 -6.42
N TYR A 43 -6.29 1.00 -5.51
CA TYR A 43 -5.79 -0.12 -4.73
C TYR A 43 -6.02 0.16 -3.26
N GLU A 44 -6.58 -0.80 -2.53
CA GLU A 44 -6.59 -0.68 -1.07
C GLU A 44 -5.21 -0.98 -0.54
N ILE A 45 -4.82 -0.25 0.49
CA ILE A 45 -3.55 -0.46 1.14
C ILE A 45 -3.73 -0.53 2.65
N MET A 46 -2.85 -1.29 3.26
CA MET A 46 -2.61 -1.30 4.70
C MET A 46 -1.13 -1.08 4.92
N PHE A 47 -0.80 -0.19 5.84
CA PHE A 47 0.56 0.27 6.14
C PHE A 47 0.80 0.18 7.65
N ALA A 48 1.84 -0.54 8.05
CA ALA A 48 2.12 -0.82 9.45
C ALA A 48 3.60 -1.02 9.75
N LYS A 49 3.91 -1.16 11.05
CA LYS A 49 5.25 -1.42 11.59
C LYS A 49 5.29 -2.80 12.23
N GLY A 50 6.30 -3.60 11.87
CA GLY A 50 6.56 -4.91 12.46
C GLY A 50 7.02 -4.80 13.91
N SER A 51 6.54 -5.70 14.77
CA SER A 51 6.85 -5.71 16.20
C SER A 51 8.30 -6.11 16.51
N ALA A 52 8.91 -6.97 15.70
CA ALA A 52 10.16 -7.62 16.06
C ALA A 52 11.43 -6.89 15.58
N HIS A 53 11.43 -6.15 14.47
CA HIS A 53 12.69 -5.78 13.77
C HIS A 53 12.69 -4.37 13.13
N LYS A 54 11.94 -3.39 13.69
CA LYS A 54 11.84 -2.00 13.16
C LYS A 54 11.61 -1.89 11.63
N TYR A 55 10.97 -2.87 11.01
CA TYR A 55 10.60 -2.78 9.61
C TYR A 55 9.18 -2.23 9.47
N TYR A 56 8.95 -1.55 8.37
CA TYR A 56 7.64 -1.16 7.87
C TYR A 56 7.20 -2.13 6.79
N TYR A 57 5.90 -2.27 6.64
CA TYR A 57 5.34 -3.03 5.53
C TYR A 57 4.03 -2.44 5.06
N THR A 58 3.79 -2.64 3.76
CA THR A 58 2.54 -2.32 3.11
C THR A 58 1.97 -3.60 2.52
N LYS A 59 0.68 -3.81 2.69
CA LYS A 59 -0.08 -4.75 1.87
C LYS A 59 -0.96 -3.98 0.89
N ILE A 60 -0.94 -4.41 -0.36
CA ILE A 60 -1.66 -3.80 -1.48
C ILE A 60 -2.69 -4.81 -1.99
N THR A 61 -3.96 -4.43 -2.07
CA THR A 61 -5.04 -5.27 -2.60
C THR A 61 -5.74 -4.53 -3.75
N TYR A 62 -6.24 -5.27 -4.73
CA TYR A 62 -6.94 -4.73 -5.91
C TYR A 62 -8.47 -4.85 -5.80
N ARG A 63 -8.97 -5.39 -4.69
CA ARG A 63 -10.40 -5.59 -4.44
C ARG A 63 -10.86 -4.55 -3.45
N SER A 64 -11.83 -3.72 -3.85
CA SER A 64 -12.54 -2.85 -2.92
C SER A 64 -13.30 -3.71 -1.92
N SER A 65 -13.09 -3.46 -0.63
CA SER A 65 -13.81 -4.09 0.45
C SER A 65 -14.67 -3.06 1.16
N GLU A 66 -15.84 -3.49 1.63
CA GLU A 66 -16.69 -2.67 2.50
C GLU A 66 -16.02 -2.44 3.88
N TYR A 67 -14.95 -3.19 4.19
CA TYR A 67 -14.32 -3.28 5.50
C TYR A 67 -12.82 -2.94 5.45
N LEU A 68 -12.50 -1.64 5.40
CA LEU A 68 -11.13 -1.13 5.51
C LEU A 68 -10.58 -1.20 6.95
N ASN A 69 -10.30 -2.38 7.48
CA ASN A 69 -9.60 -2.55 8.76
C ASN A 69 -8.27 -3.30 8.59
N CYS A 70 -7.37 -3.17 9.58
CA CYS A 70 -6.01 -3.72 9.51
C CYS A 70 -5.99 -5.22 9.24
N ASP A 71 -6.77 -5.99 10.01
CA ASP A 71 -6.71 -7.44 9.99
C ASP A 71 -7.35 -8.00 8.71
N TYR A 72 -8.44 -7.39 8.25
CA TYR A 72 -9.10 -7.76 6.99
C TYR A 72 -8.14 -7.63 5.82
N ILE A 73 -7.50 -6.46 5.67
CA ILE A 73 -6.52 -6.27 4.61
C ILE A 73 -5.37 -7.25 4.82
N LEU A 74 -4.77 -7.31 6.02
CA LEU A 74 -3.63 -8.18 6.34
C LEU A 74 -3.86 -9.66 5.98
N TYR A 75 -5.04 -10.20 6.26
CA TYR A 75 -5.35 -11.62 6.05
C TYR A 75 -6.07 -11.91 4.73
N ASN A 76 -6.38 -10.90 3.91
CA ASN A 76 -6.91 -11.13 2.57
C ASN A 76 -5.96 -12.02 1.75
N PRO A 77 -6.38 -13.18 1.22
CA PRO A 77 -5.47 -14.05 0.47
C PRO A 77 -4.96 -13.42 -0.82
N TYR A 78 -5.63 -12.38 -1.32
CA TYR A 78 -5.26 -11.66 -2.52
C TYR A 78 -4.52 -10.36 -2.20
N GLY A 79 -3.46 -10.09 -2.95
CA GLY A 79 -2.68 -8.88 -2.84
C GLY A 79 -1.18 -9.15 -2.79
N PHE A 80 -0.42 -8.10 -2.52
CA PHE A 80 1.04 -8.15 -2.48
C PHE A 80 1.56 -7.46 -1.24
N PHE A 81 2.62 -8.01 -0.67
CA PHE A 81 3.34 -7.38 0.41
C PHE A 81 4.59 -6.67 -0.11
N VAL A 82 4.90 -5.56 0.54
CA VAL A 82 6.13 -4.80 0.39
C VAL A 82 6.69 -4.57 1.79
N PHE A 83 8.00 -4.74 1.95
CA PHE A 83 8.70 -4.59 3.22
C PHE A 83 9.90 -3.68 3.06
N SER A 84 10.20 -2.89 4.08
CA SER A 84 11.46 -2.13 4.17
C SER A 84 11.79 -1.77 5.62
N GLN A 85 13.06 -1.51 5.91
CA GLN A 85 13.49 -0.90 7.16
C GLN A 85 13.45 0.63 7.12
N ASP A 86 13.36 1.20 5.92
CA ASP A 86 13.23 2.63 5.70
C ASP A 86 11.82 2.97 5.20
N LEU A 87 11.25 4.03 5.75
CA LEU A 87 9.87 4.41 5.51
C LEU A 87 9.67 5.01 4.11
N GLU A 88 10.62 5.82 3.64
CA GLU A 88 10.53 6.42 2.32
C GLU A 88 10.74 5.36 1.23
N ASP A 89 11.71 4.47 1.41
CA ASP A 89 11.92 3.31 0.54
C ASP A 89 10.69 2.39 0.49
N LEU A 90 10.00 2.18 1.61
CA LEU A 90 8.74 1.44 1.60
C LEU A 90 7.70 2.09 0.68
N ALA A 91 7.57 3.41 0.73
CA ALA A 91 6.61 4.16 -0.07
C ALA A 91 6.92 4.06 -1.57
N VAL A 92 8.21 4.21 -1.93
CA VAL A 92 8.73 4.04 -3.30
C VAL A 92 8.41 2.63 -3.80
N LYS A 93 8.80 1.59 -3.05
CA LYS A 93 8.55 0.19 -3.42
C LYS A 93 7.07 -0.16 -3.50
N THR A 94 6.23 0.47 -2.68
CA THR A 94 4.76 0.30 -2.75
C THR A 94 4.25 0.76 -4.10
N VAL A 95 4.63 1.97 -4.52
CA VAL A 95 4.19 2.53 -5.81
C VAL A 95 4.79 1.76 -6.99
N ASP A 96 6.06 1.35 -6.92
CA ASP A 96 6.68 0.53 -7.97
C ASP A 96 6.04 -0.86 -8.07
N LYS A 97 5.61 -1.44 -6.96
CA LYS A 97 4.84 -2.69 -6.98
C LYS A 97 3.51 -2.50 -7.71
N ILE A 98 2.80 -1.40 -7.47
CA ILE A 98 1.55 -1.05 -8.18
C ILE A 98 1.80 -0.89 -9.69
N LYS A 99 2.84 -0.14 -10.08
CA LYS A 99 3.26 0.01 -11.50
C LYS A 99 3.52 -1.34 -12.17
N ASN A 100 4.24 -2.23 -11.50
CA ASN A 100 4.57 -3.55 -12.03
C ASN A 100 3.32 -4.45 -12.16
N ILE A 101 2.37 -4.36 -11.23
CA ILE A 101 1.08 -5.06 -11.34
C ILE A 101 0.34 -4.60 -12.60
N LEU A 102 0.29 -3.29 -12.85
CA LEU A 102 -0.36 -2.73 -14.05
C LEU A 102 0.30 -3.21 -15.34
N LYS A 103 1.64 -3.15 -15.42
CA LYS A 103 2.40 -3.59 -16.58
C LYS A 103 2.14 -5.07 -16.89
N ASN A 104 2.20 -5.93 -15.87
CA ASN A 104 1.94 -7.35 -16.05
C ASN A 104 0.49 -7.64 -16.44
N LEU A 105 -0.48 -6.82 -15.99
CA LEU A 105 -1.87 -6.97 -16.42
C LEU A 105 -2.08 -6.53 -17.87
N SER A 106 -1.40 -5.47 -18.34
CA SER A 106 -1.48 -5.05 -19.74
C SER A 106 -0.79 -6.03 -20.70
N GLU A 107 0.31 -6.66 -20.28
CA GLU A 107 1.05 -7.62 -21.10
C GLU A 107 0.38 -9.00 -21.18
N ASN A 108 -0.53 -9.32 -20.25
CA ASN A 108 -1.31 -10.57 -20.25
C ASN A 108 -2.69 -10.47 -20.91
N ILE A 109 -3.02 -9.32 -21.54
CA ILE A 109 -4.15 -9.25 -22.46
C ILE A 109 -3.69 -9.88 -23.77
N ILE A 110 -3.85 -11.21 -23.86
CA ILE A 110 -3.82 -11.93 -25.12
C ILE A 110 -4.96 -11.36 -25.96
N GLU A 111 -4.61 -10.67 -27.05
CA GLU A 111 -5.59 -10.20 -28.04
C GLU A 111 -6.42 -11.41 -28.54
N PRO A 112 -7.76 -11.28 -28.64
CA PRO A 112 -8.60 -12.32 -29.24
C PRO A 112 -8.33 -12.51 -30.73
#